data_AF-A0A024U076-F1
#
_entry.id   AF-A0A024U076-F1
#
_cell.length_a   1.000
_cell.length_b   1.000
_cell.length_c   1.000
_cell.angle_alpha   90.00
_cell.angle_beta   90.00
_cell.angle_gamma   90.00
#
_symmetry.space_group_name_H-M   'P 1'
#
loop_
_entity.id
_entity.type
_entity.pdbx_description
1 polymer ?
#
loop_
_entity_poly.entity_id
_entity_poly.type
_entity_poly.pdbx_seq_one_letter_code
_entity_poly.pdbx_strand_id
1 'polypeptide(L)'
;MRIVEMENACDLHTYCLKREPWCFHKVSFLIDRLHYKNHVNCSSDYRIDNFPFLHDLRTVAYEIVKATPKSVTRQAGFMGADRLLLFTKHYIKSVNQRRVKRVQHEMQLAGLKREVWKSMNVLIQRMQVVMLEEIEAPCTTSNPCVFCL
;
A
#
# COMPACT_ATOMS: atom_id res chain seq x y z
N MET A 1 -16.85 12.92 -17.02
CA MET A 1 -17.08 11.47 -17.22
C MET A 1 -17.17 10.82 -15.85
N ARG A 2 -18.24 10.10 -15.54
CA ARG A 2 -18.40 9.40 -14.25
C ARG A 2 -18.13 7.93 -14.47
N ILE A 3 -17.24 7.35 -13.68
CA ILE A 3 -16.79 5.96 -13.82
C ILE A 3 -17.20 5.20 -12.56
N VAL A 4 -17.86 4.07 -12.74
CA VAL A 4 -18.26 3.17 -11.65
C VAL A 4 -17.54 1.85 -11.85
N GLU A 5 -16.64 1.51 -10.94
CA GLU A 5 -15.91 0.24 -10.92
C GLU A 5 -16.51 -0.68 -9.84
N MET A 6 -17.09 -1.80 -10.24
CA MET A 6 -17.67 -2.79 -9.32
C MET A 6 -17.52 -4.20 -9.88
N GLU A 7 -17.53 -5.19 -9.00
CA GLU A 7 -17.48 -6.60 -9.40
C GLU A 7 -18.63 -7.01 -10.31
N ASN A 8 -19.83 -6.43 -10.17
CA ASN A 8 -20.98 -6.74 -11.04
C ASN A 8 -21.45 -5.53 -11.88
N ALA A 9 -20.51 -4.74 -12.39
CA ALA A 9 -20.81 -3.53 -13.13
C ALA A 9 -21.58 -3.78 -14.46
N CYS A 10 -21.47 -4.96 -15.08
CA CYS A 10 -22.22 -5.33 -16.29
C CYS A 10 -23.73 -5.43 -16.05
N ASP A 11 -24.15 -6.16 -15.01
CA ASP A 11 -25.56 -6.32 -14.67
C ASP A 11 -26.12 -5.00 -14.15
N LEU A 12 -25.31 -4.27 -13.37
CA LEU A 12 -25.69 -2.97 -12.85
C LEU A 12 -25.89 -1.95 -13.98
N HIS A 13 -25.02 -1.93 -14.99
CA HIS A 13 -25.18 -1.04 -16.15
C HIS A 13 -26.51 -1.32 -16.87
N THR A 14 -26.78 -2.60 -17.14
CA THR A 14 -28.02 -3.03 -17.80
C THR A 14 -29.25 -2.64 -16.98
N TYR A 15 -29.19 -2.81 -15.65
CA TYR A 15 -30.26 -2.42 -14.74
C TYR A 15 -30.47 -0.90 -14.70
N CYS A 16 -29.38 -0.12 -14.60
CA CYS A 16 -29.42 1.34 -14.56
C CYS A 16 -29.99 1.93 -15.84
N LEU A 17 -29.60 1.42 -17.02
CA LEU A 17 -30.16 1.86 -18.30
C LEU A 17 -31.63 1.49 -18.46
N LYS A 18 -32.08 0.36 -17.89
CA LYS A 18 -33.50 -0.04 -17.93
C LYS A 18 -34.38 0.81 -17.05
N ARG A 19 -33.89 1.29 -15.90
CA ARG A 19 -34.68 2.11 -14.98
C ARG A 19 -34.60 3.60 -15.26
N GLU A 20 -33.39 4.12 -15.44
CA GLU A 20 -33.10 5.56 -15.39
C GLU A 20 -32.08 5.95 -16.49
N PRO A 21 -32.38 5.72 -17.78
CA PRO A 21 -31.41 5.89 -18.86
C PRO A 21 -30.85 7.31 -18.93
N TRP A 22 -31.66 8.34 -18.66
CA TRP A 22 -31.23 9.74 -18.67
C TRP A 22 -30.18 10.07 -17.59
N CYS A 23 -30.15 9.33 -16.48
CA CYS A 23 -29.15 9.53 -15.42
C CYS A 23 -27.83 8.83 -15.76
N PHE A 24 -27.90 7.68 -16.44
CA PHE A 24 -26.76 6.76 -16.58
C PHE A 24 -26.16 6.71 -17.99
N HIS A 25 -26.73 7.40 -18.99
CA HIS A 25 -26.22 7.38 -20.37
C HIS A 25 -24.80 7.95 -20.55
N LYS A 26 -24.29 8.73 -19.58
CA LYS A 26 -22.91 9.27 -19.56
C LYS A 26 -22.02 8.62 -18.51
N VAL A 27 -22.47 7.52 -17.91
CA VAL A 27 -21.74 6.80 -16.87
C VAL A 27 -21.08 5.59 -17.51
N SER A 28 -19.76 5.49 -17.37
CA SER A 28 -19.01 4.32 -17.80
C SER A 28 -18.95 3.32 -16.66
N PHE A 29 -19.49 2.13 -16.89
CA PHE A 29 -19.41 1.02 -15.96
C PHE A 29 -18.22 0.16 -16.35
N LEU A 30 -17.31 -0.04 -15.41
CA LEU A 30 -16.11 -0.84 -15.62
C LEU A 30 -16.10 -2.03 -14.67
N ILE A 31 -15.62 -3.15 -15.20
CA ILE A 31 -15.51 -4.41 -14.50
C ILE A 31 -14.06 -4.61 -14.10
N ASP A 32 -13.87 -5.05 -12.86
CA ASP A 32 -12.55 -5.42 -12.35
C ASP A 32 -11.97 -6.64 -13.09
N ARG A 33 -10.64 -6.68 -13.18
CA ARG A 33 -9.83 -7.75 -13.78
C ARG A 33 -10.11 -9.14 -13.19
N LEU A 34 -10.61 -9.22 -11.95
CA LEU A 34 -11.00 -10.48 -11.34
C LEU A 34 -12.28 -11.05 -11.97
N HIS A 35 -13.32 -10.23 -12.07
CA HIS A 35 -14.60 -10.63 -12.66
C HIS A 35 -14.45 -10.88 -14.16
N TYR A 36 -13.73 -10.02 -14.87
CA TYR A 36 -13.56 -10.17 -16.33
C TYR A 36 -12.91 -11.50 -16.73
N LYS A 37 -12.03 -12.08 -15.91
CA LYS A 37 -11.39 -13.38 -16.18
C LYS A 37 -12.36 -14.57 -16.18
N ASN A 38 -13.45 -14.48 -15.42
CA ASN A 38 -14.38 -15.58 -15.20
C ASN A 38 -15.73 -15.36 -15.91
N HIS A 39 -15.88 -14.25 -16.63
CA HIS A 39 -17.14 -13.89 -17.27
C HIS A 39 -17.09 -14.13 -18.79
N VAL A 40 -18.09 -14.83 -19.32
CA VAL A 40 -18.16 -15.22 -20.74
C VAL A 40 -19.05 -14.27 -21.56
N ASN A 41 -19.92 -13.49 -20.89
CA ASN A 41 -20.98 -12.71 -21.54
C ASN A 41 -20.78 -11.17 -21.47
N CYS A 42 -19.66 -10.68 -20.96
CA CYS A 42 -19.40 -9.24 -20.89
C CYS A 42 -18.74 -8.73 -22.17
N SER A 43 -19.22 -7.61 -22.71
CA SER A 43 -18.52 -6.89 -23.79
C SER A 43 -17.10 -6.52 -23.35
N SER A 44 -16.18 -6.47 -24.30
CA SER A 44 -14.82 -5.94 -24.08
C SER A 44 -14.83 -4.51 -23.59
N ASP A 45 -15.90 -3.75 -23.85
CA ASP A 45 -16.00 -2.33 -23.45
C ASP A 45 -16.00 -2.14 -21.93
N TYR A 46 -16.40 -3.16 -21.18
CA TYR A 46 -16.37 -3.12 -19.72
C TYR A 46 -14.97 -3.38 -19.14
N ARG A 47 -13.99 -3.75 -19.97
CA ARG A 47 -12.66 -4.13 -19.50
C ARG A 47 -11.86 -2.89 -19.11
N ILE A 48 -11.48 -2.81 -17.83
CA ILE A 48 -10.65 -1.70 -17.31
C ILE A 48 -9.30 -1.55 -18.03
N ASP A 49 -8.72 -2.64 -18.55
CA ASP A 49 -7.45 -2.60 -19.28
C ASP A 49 -7.52 -1.80 -20.59
N ASN A 50 -8.71 -1.55 -21.14
CA ASN A 50 -8.88 -0.69 -22.32
C ASN A 50 -8.71 0.79 -21.99
N PHE A 51 -8.59 1.14 -20.70
CA PHE A 51 -8.42 2.50 -20.21
C PHE A 51 -7.05 2.62 -19.52
N PRO A 52 -5.98 3.00 -20.26
CA PRO A 52 -4.62 3.05 -19.72
C PRO A 52 -4.48 3.95 -18.50
N PHE A 53 -5.26 5.02 -18.44
CA PHE A 53 -5.30 5.97 -17.33
C PHE A 53 -5.92 5.40 -16.04
N LEU A 54 -6.55 4.22 -16.09
CA LEU A 54 -7.10 3.50 -14.93
C LEU A 54 -6.30 2.24 -14.59
N HIS A 55 -5.17 2.00 -15.25
CA HIS A 55 -4.40 0.77 -15.09
C HIS A 55 -3.96 0.50 -13.64
N ASP A 56 -3.72 1.57 -12.88
CA ASP A 56 -3.24 1.51 -11.49
C ASP A 56 -4.37 1.35 -10.47
N LEU A 57 -5.63 1.50 -10.89
CA LEU A 57 -6.77 1.18 -10.05
C LEU A 57 -6.89 -0.33 -9.91
N ARG A 58 -7.12 -0.76 -8.66
CA ARG A 58 -7.34 -2.15 -8.28
C ARG A 58 -8.39 -2.18 -7.21
N THR A 59 -9.34 -3.10 -7.32
CA THR A 59 -10.26 -3.35 -6.23
C THR A 59 -9.55 -4.08 -5.08
N VAL A 60 -10.08 -3.91 -3.86
CA VAL A 60 -9.60 -4.64 -2.68
C VAL A 60 -9.70 -6.16 -2.88
N ALA A 61 -10.74 -6.64 -3.59
CA ALA A 61 -10.91 -8.04 -3.91
C ALA A 61 -9.79 -8.58 -4.82
N TYR A 62 -9.42 -7.83 -5.87
CA TYR A 62 -8.29 -8.17 -6.73
C TYR A 62 -6.97 -8.24 -5.95
N GLU A 63 -6.75 -7.31 -5.03
CA GLU A 63 -5.55 -7.31 -4.18
C GLU A 63 -5.49 -8.53 -3.25
N ILE A 64 -6.62 -8.88 -2.62
CA ILE A 64 -6.71 -10.06 -1.75
C ILE A 64 -6.46 -11.35 -2.54
N VAL A 65 -7.08 -11.50 -3.72
CA VAL A 65 -6.89 -12.70 -4.56
C VAL A 65 -5.46 -12.79 -5.06
N LYS A 66 -4.83 -11.68 -5.44
CA LYS A 66 -3.42 -11.66 -5.83
C LYS A 66 -2.49 -11.95 -4.65
N ALA A 67 -2.82 -11.47 -3.45
CA ALA A 67 -2.08 -11.75 -2.23
C ALA A 67 -2.28 -13.19 -1.72
N THR A 68 -3.37 -13.84 -2.12
CA THR A 68 -3.66 -15.23 -1.79
C THR A 68 -2.77 -16.15 -2.65
N PRO A 69 -1.90 -16.99 -2.05
CA PRO A 69 -1.02 -17.86 -2.80
C PRO A 69 -1.83 -18.87 -3.60
N LYS A 70 -1.58 -18.93 -4.92
CA LYS A 70 -2.18 -19.91 -5.83
C LYS A 70 -2.04 -21.36 -5.34
N SER A 71 -1.00 -21.65 -4.55
CA SER A 71 -0.77 -22.96 -3.94
C SER A 71 -1.86 -23.36 -2.95
N VAL A 72 -2.44 -22.41 -2.22
CA VAL A 72 -3.50 -22.63 -1.23
C VAL A 72 -4.81 -22.96 -1.93
N THR A 73 -5.15 -22.20 -2.97
CA THR A 73 -6.34 -22.43 -3.80
C THR A 73 -6.28 -23.79 -4.51
N ARG A 74 -5.09 -24.19 -4.98
CA ARG A 74 -4.90 -25.51 -5.61
C ARG A 74 -5.06 -26.64 -4.60
N GLN A 75 -4.54 -26.48 -3.37
CA GLN A 75 -4.69 -27.49 -2.31
C GLN A 75 -6.13 -27.60 -1.81
N ALA A 76 -6.83 -26.47 -1.70
CA ALA A 76 -8.24 -26.39 -1.32
C ALA A 76 -9.15 -27.22 -2.25
N GLY A 77 -8.84 -27.28 -3.55
CA GLY A 77 -9.62 -28.05 -4.53
C GLY A 77 -9.61 -29.56 -4.33
N PHE A 78 -8.67 -30.11 -3.54
CA PHE A 78 -8.58 -31.54 -3.23
C PHE A 78 -9.19 -31.90 -1.87
N MET A 79 -9.84 -30.96 -1.17
CA MET A 79 -10.36 -31.14 0.18
C MET A 79 -11.89 -31.16 0.19
N GLY A 80 -12.49 -32.04 0.99
CA GLY A 80 -13.91 -31.94 1.35
C GLY A 80 -14.19 -30.71 2.22
N ALA A 81 -15.45 -30.24 2.23
CA ALA A 81 -15.86 -28.98 2.86
C ALA A 81 -15.38 -28.81 4.31
N ASP A 82 -15.49 -29.87 5.14
CA ASP A 82 -15.07 -29.83 6.55
C ASP A 82 -13.57 -29.61 6.72
N ARG A 83 -12.76 -30.24 5.86
CA ARG A 83 -11.29 -30.13 5.89
C ARG A 83 -10.83 -28.80 5.30
N LEU A 84 -11.55 -28.30 4.29
CA LEU A 84 -11.29 -27.01 3.67
C LEU A 84 -11.41 -25.87 4.67
N LEU A 85 -12.44 -25.88 5.52
CA LEU A 85 -12.66 -24.85 6.53
C LEU A 85 -11.51 -24.84 7.56
N LEU A 86 -11.11 -26.02 8.05
CA LEU A 86 -10.01 -26.16 8.99
C LEU A 86 -8.67 -25.70 8.38
N PHE A 87 -8.40 -26.11 7.14
CA PHE A 87 -7.21 -25.71 6.38
C PHE A 87 -7.15 -24.18 6.20
N THR A 88 -8.27 -23.57 5.80
CA THR A 88 -8.37 -22.12 5.61
C THR A 88 -8.11 -21.36 6.90
N LYS A 89 -8.70 -21.81 8.02
CA LYS A 89 -8.48 -21.22 9.35
C LYS A 89 -7.01 -21.31 9.77
N HIS A 90 -6.38 -22.47 9.58
CA HIS A 90 -4.97 -22.65 9.90
C HIS A 90 -4.06 -21.78 9.01
N TYR A 91 -4.38 -21.71 7.72
CA TYR A 91 -3.65 -20.89 6.75
C TYR A 91 -3.69 -19.40 7.13
N ILE A 92 -4.88 -18.85 7.39
CA ILE A 92 -5.05 -17.45 7.80
C ILE A 92 -4.29 -17.17 9.10
N LYS A 93 -4.41 -18.05 10.10
CA LYS A 93 -3.66 -17.93 11.37
C LYS A 93 -2.15 -17.85 11.11
N SER A 94 -1.62 -18.75 10.30
CA SER A 94 -0.19 -18.81 9.97
C SER A 94 0.30 -17.60 9.17
N VAL A 95 -0.53 -17.03 8.30
CA VAL A 95 -0.22 -15.77 7.60
C VAL A 95 -0.21 -14.60 8.57
N ASN A 96 -1.22 -14.50 9.44
CA ASN A 96 -1.32 -13.42 10.42
C ASN A 96 -0.15 -13.45 11.40
N GLN A 97 0.21 -14.64 11.91
CA GLN A 97 1.38 -14.80 12.77
C GLN A 97 2.68 -14.36 12.10
N ARG A 98 2.88 -14.69 10.82
CA ARG A 98 4.04 -14.22 10.03
C ARG A 98 4.03 -12.71 9.86
N ARG A 99 2.86 -12.10 9.61
CA ARG A 99 2.73 -10.64 9.49
C ARG A 99 3.06 -9.93 10.80
N VAL A 100 2.55 -10.41 11.93
CA VAL A 100 2.86 -9.85 13.25
C VAL A 100 4.36 -9.91 13.53
N LYS A 101 5.01 -11.06 13.29
CA LYS A 101 6.47 -11.19 13.47
C LYS A 101 7.26 -10.21 12.61
N ARG A 102 6.86 -10.01 11.35
CA ARG A 102 7.51 -9.07 10.44
C ARG A 102 7.36 -7.62 10.94
N VAL A 103 6.15 -7.21 11.30
CA VAL A 103 5.89 -5.86 11.83
C VAL A 103 6.70 -5.63 13.11
N GLN A 104 6.75 -6.61 14.02
CA GLN A 104 7.58 -6.53 15.22
C GLN A 104 9.06 -6.33 14.90
N HIS A 105 9.59 -7.07 13.92
CA HIS A 105 10.98 -6.92 13.48
C HIS A 105 11.25 -5.54 12.84
N GLU A 106 10.35 -5.06 11.98
CA GLU A 106 10.44 -3.72 11.38
C GLU A 106 10.40 -2.63 12.46
N MET A 107 9.55 -2.76 13.46
CA MET A 107 9.47 -1.86 14.60
C MET A 107 10.77 -1.87 15.44
N GLN A 108 11.36 -3.05 15.67
CA GLN A 108 12.64 -3.17 16.38
C GLN A 108 13.77 -2.47 15.61
N LEU A 109 13.86 -2.69 14.30
CA LEU A 109 14.86 -2.04 13.44
C LEU A 109 14.68 -0.52 13.41
N ALA A 110 13.43 -0.04 13.34
CA ALA A 110 13.12 1.39 13.40
C ALA A 110 13.50 1.99 14.78
N GLY A 111 13.26 1.26 15.86
CA GLY A 111 13.68 1.62 17.22
C GLY A 111 15.20 1.73 17.34
N LEU A 112 15.93 0.72 16.86
CA LEU A 112 17.40 0.72 16.83
C LEU A 112 17.95 1.92 16.05
N LYS A 113 17.43 2.20 14.86
CA LYS A 113 17.84 3.38 14.08
C LYS A 113 17.61 4.69 14.85
N ARG A 114 16.49 4.82 15.56
CA ARG A 114 16.19 6.00 16.37
C ARG A 114 17.20 6.18 17.52
N GLU A 115 17.57 5.10 18.21
CA GLU A 115 18.54 5.17 19.32
C GLU A 115 19.96 5.47 18.83
N VAL A 116 20.37 4.90 17.68
CA VAL A 116 21.63 5.25 17.03
C VAL A 116 21.66 6.75 16.70
N TRP A 117 20.57 7.28 16.13
CA TRP A 117 20.50 8.70 15.77
C TRP A 117 20.56 9.64 16.96
N LYS A 118 19.88 9.30 18.07
CA LYS A 118 20.00 10.04 19.33
C LYS A 118 21.44 10.02 19.84
N SER A 119 22.10 8.86 19.81
CA SER A 119 23.48 8.70 20.29
C SER A 119 24.46 9.54 19.47
N MET A 120 24.31 9.56 18.14
CA MET A 120 25.07 10.43 17.24
C MET A 120 24.85 11.91 17.57
N ASN A 121 23.62 12.35 17.76
CA ASN A 121 23.33 13.76 18.07
C ASN A 121 23.96 14.20 19.40
N VAL A 122 23.96 13.33 20.41
CA VAL A 122 24.65 13.59 21.69
C VAL A 122 26.17 13.73 21.49
N LEU A 123 26.76 12.86 20.67
CA LEU A 123 28.19 12.94 20.35
C LEU A 123 28.53 14.26 19.62
N ILE A 124 27.76 14.60 18.59
CA ILE A 124 27.92 15.85 17.83
C ILE A 124 27.83 17.05 18.76
N GLN A 125 26.82 17.07 19.65
CA GLN A 125 26.65 18.16 20.60
C GLN A 125 27.86 18.29 21.54
N ARG A 126 28.42 17.19 22.03
CA ARG A 126 29.65 17.21 22.84
C ARG A 126 30.84 17.75 22.06
N MET A 127 31.01 17.31 20.81
CA MET A 127 32.10 17.80 19.95
C MET A 127 31.97 19.29 19.67
N GLN A 128 30.76 19.79 19.44
CA GLN A 128 30.50 21.22 19.22
C GLN A 128 30.84 22.06 20.45
N VAL A 129 30.53 21.59 21.67
CA VAL A 129 30.90 22.30 22.91
C VAL A 129 32.42 22.40 23.03
N VAL A 130 33.15 21.29 22.85
CA VAL A 130 34.63 21.29 22.92
C VAL A 130 35.23 22.19 21.84
N MET A 131 34.73 22.13 20.61
CA MET A 131 35.21 23.00 19.52
C MET A 131 34.92 24.48 19.79
N LEU A 132 33.79 24.81 20.40
CA LEU A 132 33.45 26.21 20.74
C LEU A 132 34.26 26.73 21.93
N GLU A 133 34.70 25.87 22.85
CA GLU A 133 35.61 26.23 23.95
C GLU A 133 37.06 26.43 23.48
N GLU A 134 37.49 25.74 22.43
CA GLU A 134 38.83 25.90 21.83
C GLU A 134 38.92 27.05 20.81
N ILE A 135 37.78 27.55 20.33
CA ILE A 135 37.71 28.70 19.42
C ILE A 135 37.38 29.95 20.26
N GLU A 136 38.38 30.48 20.98
CA GLU A 136 38.32 31.90 21.31
C GLU A 136 38.29 32.68 19.99
N ALA A 137 37.23 33.45 19.76
CA ALA A 137 37.14 34.28 18.57
C ALA A 137 38.40 35.17 18.50
N PRO A 138 39.17 35.16 17.40
CA PRO A 138 40.46 35.86 17.31
C PRO A 138 40.32 37.39 17.37
N CYS A 139 39.09 37.89 17.42
CA CYS A 139 38.76 39.28 17.66
C CYS A 139 37.38 39.37 18.30
N THR A 140 37.16 40.42 19.08
CA THR A 140 35.85 40.77 19.65
C THR A 140 35.45 42.15 19.15
N THR A 141 34.17 42.52 19.29
CA THR A 141 33.68 43.88 18.95
C THR A 141 34.43 44.98 19.71
N SER A 142 34.96 44.67 20.90
CA SER A 142 35.80 45.56 21.70
C SER A 142 37.29 45.53 21.34
N ASN A 143 37.75 44.54 20.57
CA ASN A 143 39.15 44.39 20.16
C ASN A 143 39.25 43.76 18.76
N PRO A 144 39.07 44.55 17.68
CA PRO A 144 39.10 44.07 16.30
C PRO A 144 40.53 43.72 15.86
N CYS A 145 40.70 42.61 15.13
CA CYS A 145 42.01 42.25 14.57
C CYS A 145 42.27 42.99 13.24
N VAL A 146 43.49 42.83 12.70
CA VAL A 146 43.95 43.48 11.46
C VAL A 146 43.05 43.22 10.24
N PHE A 147 42.29 42.12 10.25
CA PHE A 147 41.35 41.77 9.17
C PHE A 147 39.91 42.27 9.41
N CYS A 148 39.61 42.81 10.60
CA CYS A 148 38.30 43.34 10.98
C CYS A 148 38.25 44.88 11.04
N LEU A 149 39.36 45.55 10.66
CA LEU A 149 39.44 46.99 10.45
C LEU A 149 38.72 47.40 9.16
#